data_AF-A0A1H4E7M3-F1
#
_entry.id   AF-A0A1H4E7M3-F1
#
_cell.length_a   1.000
_cell.length_b   1.000
_cell.length_c   1.000
_cell.angle_alpha   90.00
_cell.angle_beta   90.00
_cell.angle_gamma   90.00
#
_symmetry.space_group_name_H-M   'P 1'
#
loop_
_entity.id
_entity.type
_entity.pdbx_description
1 polymer ?
#
loop_
_entity_poly.entity_id
_entity_poly.type
_entity_poly.pdbx_seq_one_letter_code
_entity_poly.pdbx_strand_id
1 'polypeptide(L)'
;MNSFIYHAIMMLEDMGMSVGYPDFHHATVNNDGSKNVHMKICERIGNRVSIEQNQKMKFMMIFSIFDVYIDSCYPELEGLSFLQKYKNIPSDNDMDLILSQLFRIAKLIRNSIIHSPSSFEFSNSNLNVEYKFRGTNFFVELSFDALNTLYTAIVMYTKGDLGSGNYFLGIMRYIFSNIISGISRFSDEFGTELKHPDCGIKIKPYLREVVMNTEYEVKDGEVKIKFDESKLSDWQGADFYIERNGEDFLVPIEALGTDLTIEEAGLMSKWRYEGSFPPLNKNL
;
A
#
# COMPACT_ATOMS: atom_id res chain seq x y z
N MET A 1 0.50 -2.45 -18.09
CA MET A 1 1.67 -2.05 -17.27
C MET A 1 2.79 -1.57 -18.20
N ASN A 2 3.36 -0.39 -17.94
CA ASN A 2 4.49 0.12 -18.73
C ASN A 2 5.68 -0.85 -18.62
N SER A 3 6.19 -1.32 -19.77
CA SER A 3 7.27 -2.33 -19.82
C SER A 3 8.53 -1.90 -19.07
N PHE A 4 8.80 -0.58 -19.01
CA PHE A 4 9.90 -0.04 -18.22
C PHE A 4 9.68 -0.24 -16.72
N ILE A 5 8.50 0.10 -16.20
CA ILE A 5 8.16 -0.04 -14.77
C ILE A 5 8.32 -1.49 -14.34
N TYR A 6 7.77 -2.43 -15.13
CA TYR A 6 7.85 -3.85 -14.84
C TYR A 6 9.29 -4.36 -14.73
N HIS A 7 10.13 -4.08 -15.74
CA HIS A 7 11.52 -4.52 -15.73
C HIS A 7 12.37 -3.81 -14.67
N ALA A 8 12.07 -2.55 -14.36
CA ALA A 8 12.76 -1.82 -13.30
C ALA A 8 12.45 -2.37 -11.91
N ILE A 9 11.18 -2.71 -11.63
CA ILE A 9 10.80 -3.39 -10.38
C ILE A 9 11.46 -4.77 -10.31
N MET A 10 11.41 -5.57 -11.38
CA MET A 10 12.08 -6.86 -11.44
C MET A 10 13.59 -6.75 -11.18
N MET A 11 14.24 -5.75 -11.76
CA MET A 11 15.66 -5.48 -11.51
C MET A 11 15.92 -5.15 -10.04
N LEU A 12 15.11 -4.31 -9.40
CA LEU A 12 15.23 -4.01 -7.97
C LEU A 12 15.01 -5.25 -7.10
N GLU A 13 13.99 -6.04 -7.44
CA GLU A 13 13.70 -7.37 -6.89
C GLU A 13 14.75 -8.43 -7.22
N ASP A 14 15.71 -8.14 -8.12
CA ASP A 14 16.93 -8.92 -8.45
C ASP A 14 18.23 -8.29 -7.88
N MET A 15 18.16 -7.06 -7.35
CA MET A 15 19.23 -6.34 -6.63
C MET A 15 19.10 -6.28 -5.10
N GLY A 16 18.08 -6.86 -4.49
CA GLY A 16 17.98 -7.13 -3.06
C GLY A 16 16.88 -6.33 -2.40
N MET A 17 16.09 -5.60 -3.19
CA MET A 17 15.07 -4.72 -2.67
C MET A 17 14.06 -5.52 -1.85
N SER A 18 13.90 -5.10 -0.60
CA SER A 18 12.82 -5.54 0.28
C SER A 18 11.79 -4.43 0.40
N VAL A 19 10.53 -4.81 0.19
CA VAL A 19 9.34 -4.00 0.44
C VAL A 19 8.33 -4.85 1.20
N GLY A 20 7.57 -4.25 2.10
CA GLY A 20 6.54 -4.91 2.89
C GLY A 20 5.25 -5.10 2.10
N TYR A 21 5.31 -5.79 0.96
CA TYR A 21 4.14 -6.05 0.12
C TYR A 21 3.10 -6.89 0.88
N PRO A 22 1.79 -6.69 0.65
CA PRO A 22 0.77 -7.51 1.28
C PRO A 22 0.91 -9.00 1.02
N ASP A 23 0.78 -9.81 2.08
CA ASP A 23 0.87 -11.27 2.05
C ASP A 23 -0.48 -11.93 2.37
N PHE A 24 -0.87 -12.91 1.57
CA PHE A 24 -2.18 -13.57 1.65
C PHE A 24 -2.00 -15.06 1.76
N HIS A 25 -2.57 -15.63 2.82
CA HIS A 25 -2.60 -17.07 3.01
C HIS A 25 -4.04 -17.53 2.83
N HIS A 26 -4.26 -18.48 1.93
CA HIS A 26 -5.58 -19.09 1.79
C HIS A 26 -5.83 -20.04 2.95
N ALA A 27 -7.01 -19.92 3.55
CA ALA A 27 -7.43 -20.76 4.65
C ALA A 27 -8.80 -21.40 4.36
N THR A 28 -8.95 -22.65 4.81
CA THR A 28 -10.25 -23.31 4.94
C THR A 28 -10.52 -23.65 6.41
N VAL A 29 -11.74 -23.41 6.86
CA VAL A 29 -12.19 -23.71 8.22
C VAL A 29 -12.83 -25.11 8.23
N ASN A 30 -12.35 -25.98 9.11
CA ASN A 30 -12.89 -27.34 9.30
C ASN A 30 -14.10 -27.32 10.25
N ASN A 31 -14.90 -28.39 10.24
CA ASN A 31 -16.11 -28.54 11.07
C ASN A 31 -15.84 -28.50 12.59
N ASP A 32 -14.63 -28.86 13.02
CA ASP A 32 -14.20 -28.78 14.42
C ASP A 32 -13.67 -27.38 14.80
N GLY A 33 -13.72 -26.43 13.87
CA GLY A 33 -13.20 -25.09 14.00
C GLY A 33 -11.68 -24.97 13.83
N SER A 34 -10.95 -26.05 13.53
CA SER A 34 -9.55 -25.96 13.13
C SER A 34 -9.41 -25.35 11.72
N LYS A 35 -8.22 -24.86 11.37
CA LYS A 35 -7.96 -24.21 10.08
C LYS A 35 -6.83 -24.91 9.33
N ASN A 36 -7.00 -25.10 8.02
CA ASN A 36 -5.91 -25.49 7.12
C ASN A 36 -5.42 -24.24 6.39
N VAL A 37 -4.12 -23.91 6.52
CA VAL A 37 -3.51 -22.73 5.90
C VAL A 37 -2.56 -23.18 4.79
N HIS A 38 -2.73 -22.61 3.60
CA HIS A 38 -1.91 -22.92 2.43
C HIS A 38 -0.83 -21.85 2.23
N MET A 39 0.44 -22.28 2.28
CA MET A 39 1.60 -21.40 2.11
C MET A 39 2.46 -21.85 0.92
N LYS A 40 2.97 -20.89 0.16
CA LYS A 40 3.97 -21.13 -0.88
C LYS A 40 5.26 -20.42 -0.50
N ILE A 41 6.32 -21.21 -0.35
CA ILE A 41 7.66 -20.68 -0.04
C ILE A 41 8.50 -20.73 -1.30
N CYS A 42 9.15 -19.62 -1.63
CA CYS A 42 10.14 -19.56 -2.72
C CYS A 42 11.43 -18.97 -2.16
N GLU A 43 12.49 -19.77 -2.19
CA GLU A 43 13.81 -19.34 -1.75
C GLU A 43 14.74 -19.16 -2.95
N ARG A 44 15.59 -18.14 -2.90
CA ARG A 44 16.70 -17.96 -3.84
C ARG A 44 18.01 -18.07 -3.06
N ILE A 45 18.93 -18.90 -3.55
CA ILE A 45 20.21 -19.20 -2.88
C ILE A 45 21.35 -18.59 -3.71
N GLY A 46 22.23 -17.80 -3.09
CA GLY A 46 23.43 -17.24 -3.73
C GLY A 46 23.89 -15.89 -3.15
N ASN A 47 25.09 -15.45 -3.55
CA ASN A 47 25.61 -14.12 -3.20
C ASN A 47 25.01 -13.05 -4.12
N ARG A 48 24.50 -11.97 -3.52
CA ARG A 48 23.81 -10.90 -4.25
C ARG A 48 24.35 -9.55 -3.83
N VAL A 49 24.49 -8.64 -4.78
CA VAL A 49 24.63 -7.22 -4.46
C VAL A 49 23.32 -6.80 -3.79
N SER A 50 23.37 -6.26 -2.58
CA SER A 50 22.17 -5.81 -1.88
C SER A 50 22.05 -4.29 -1.95
N ILE A 51 21.03 -3.84 -2.69
CA ILE A 51 20.65 -2.44 -2.78
C ILE A 51 20.25 -1.85 -1.43
N GLU A 52 19.89 -2.69 -0.45
CA GLU A 52 19.60 -2.26 0.93
C GLU A 52 20.81 -1.61 1.61
N GLN A 53 22.03 -1.91 1.15
CA GLN A 53 23.25 -1.25 1.63
C GLN A 53 23.45 0.15 1.04
N ASN A 54 22.69 0.53 0.01
CA ASN A 54 22.76 1.84 -0.64
C ASN A 54 21.37 2.46 -0.77
N GLN A 55 20.87 2.98 0.36
CA GLN A 55 19.54 3.56 0.46
C GLN A 55 19.32 4.77 -0.46
N LYS A 56 20.36 5.58 -0.74
CA LYS A 56 20.26 6.70 -1.70
C LYS A 56 19.94 6.18 -3.10
N MET A 57 20.66 5.15 -3.54
CA MET A 57 20.43 4.51 -4.84
C MET A 57 19.07 3.80 -4.90
N LYS A 58 18.69 3.08 -3.84
CA LYS A 58 17.35 2.48 -3.68
C LYS A 58 16.25 3.53 -3.87
N PHE A 59 16.34 4.62 -3.12
CA PHE A 59 15.39 5.72 -3.19
C PHE A 59 15.32 6.34 -4.59
N MET A 60 16.47 6.64 -5.21
CA MET A 60 16.51 7.24 -6.55
C MET A 60 15.86 6.36 -7.62
N MET A 61 16.07 5.04 -7.57
CA MET A 61 15.45 4.11 -8.51
C MET A 61 13.94 4.01 -8.29
N ILE A 62 13.49 3.86 -7.05
CA ILE A 62 12.06 3.83 -6.71
C ILE A 62 11.37 5.14 -7.13
N PHE A 63 11.98 6.29 -6.86
CA PHE A 63 11.46 7.58 -7.30
C PHE A 63 11.37 7.69 -8.82
N SER A 64 12.37 7.17 -9.55
CA SER A 64 12.36 7.23 -11.03
C SER A 64 11.23 6.37 -11.61
N ILE A 65 10.96 5.21 -11.03
CA ILE A 65 9.81 4.37 -11.38
C ILE A 65 8.50 5.13 -11.09
N PHE A 66 8.45 5.81 -9.95
CA PHE A 66 7.28 6.59 -9.55
C PHE A 66 7.01 7.77 -10.49
N ASP A 67 8.05 8.50 -10.89
CA ASP A 67 7.96 9.63 -11.81
C ASP A 67 7.46 9.18 -13.19
N VAL A 68 7.98 8.07 -13.72
CA VAL A 68 7.50 7.47 -14.97
C VAL A 68 6.05 6.99 -14.86
N TYR A 69 5.65 6.49 -13.68
CA TYR A 69 4.25 6.13 -13.43
C TYR A 69 3.33 7.35 -13.46
N ILE A 70 3.70 8.45 -12.80
CA ILE A 70 2.96 9.70 -12.85
C ILE A 70 2.83 10.18 -14.31
N ASP A 71 3.91 10.16 -15.09
CA ASP A 71 3.89 10.56 -16.50
C ASP A 71 3.04 9.61 -17.36
N SER A 72 2.98 8.33 -17.00
CA SER A 72 2.12 7.35 -17.68
C SER A 72 0.63 7.55 -17.38
N CYS A 73 0.29 7.97 -16.16
CA CYS A 73 -1.08 8.28 -15.74
C CYS A 73 -1.56 9.65 -16.24
N TYR A 74 -0.63 10.61 -16.33
CA TYR A 74 -0.90 12.01 -16.66
C TYR A 74 0.11 12.49 -17.72
N PRO A 75 -0.05 12.11 -19.00
CA PRO A 75 0.93 12.40 -20.05
C PRO A 75 1.23 13.90 -20.23
N GLU A 76 0.29 14.78 -19.90
CA GLU A 76 0.47 16.23 -19.93
C GLU A 76 1.47 16.76 -18.89
N LEU A 77 1.84 15.93 -17.91
CA LEU A 77 2.83 16.26 -16.89
C LEU A 77 4.25 15.90 -17.30
N GLU A 78 4.43 15.16 -18.40
CA GLU A 78 5.74 14.75 -18.89
C GLU A 78 6.62 15.97 -19.17
N GLY A 79 7.88 15.92 -18.72
CA GLY A 79 8.84 17.02 -18.89
C GLY A 79 8.60 18.24 -18.00
N LEU A 80 7.51 18.31 -17.23
CA LEU A 80 7.30 19.37 -16.25
C LEU A 80 8.23 19.20 -15.03
N SER A 81 8.54 20.31 -14.38
CA SER A 81 9.27 20.26 -13.10
C SER A 81 8.45 19.55 -12.03
N PHE A 82 9.09 18.91 -11.04
CA PHE A 82 8.34 18.22 -9.98
C PHE A 82 7.41 19.13 -9.17
N LEU A 83 7.74 20.42 -9.07
CA LEU A 83 6.86 21.44 -8.51
C LEU A 83 5.54 21.53 -9.30
N GLN A 84 5.64 21.58 -10.63
CA GLN A 84 4.50 21.64 -11.53
C GLN A 84 3.75 20.31 -11.56
N LYS A 85 4.45 19.16 -11.55
CA LYS A 85 3.80 17.86 -11.46
C LYS A 85 2.91 17.78 -10.22
N TYR A 86 3.45 18.05 -9.02
CA TYR A 86 2.66 18.01 -7.78
C TYR A 86 1.41 18.90 -7.81
N LYS A 87 1.53 20.11 -8.38
CA LYS A 87 0.39 21.05 -8.48
C LYS A 87 -0.74 20.57 -9.39
N ASN A 88 -0.42 19.70 -10.35
CA ASN A 88 -1.36 19.26 -11.38
C ASN A 88 -1.77 17.78 -11.23
N ILE A 89 -1.11 16.99 -10.37
CA ILE A 89 -1.62 15.68 -9.97
C ILE A 89 -2.98 15.92 -9.29
N PRO A 90 -4.07 15.27 -9.74
CA PRO A 90 -5.38 15.40 -9.14
C PRO A 90 -5.38 15.09 -7.64
N SER A 91 -6.36 15.64 -6.94
CA SER A 91 -6.58 15.33 -5.52
C SER A 91 -8.07 15.32 -5.19
N ASP A 92 -8.89 14.92 -6.16
CA ASP A 92 -10.36 14.98 -6.08
C ASP A 92 -10.95 13.83 -5.26
N ASN A 93 -10.22 12.74 -5.14
CA ASN A 93 -10.58 11.57 -4.34
C ASN A 93 -9.38 11.08 -3.51
N ASP A 94 -9.63 10.18 -2.56
CA ASP A 94 -8.61 9.69 -1.64
C ASP A 94 -7.44 8.98 -2.33
N MET A 95 -7.69 8.23 -3.42
CA MET A 95 -6.63 7.53 -4.14
C MET A 95 -5.64 8.53 -4.77
N ASP A 96 -6.17 9.57 -5.40
CA ASP A 96 -5.36 10.61 -6.05
C ASP A 96 -4.70 11.53 -5.00
N LEU A 97 -5.41 11.81 -3.90
CA LEU A 97 -4.86 12.54 -2.76
C LEU A 97 -3.63 11.82 -2.18
N ILE A 98 -3.76 10.52 -1.88
CA ILE A 98 -2.65 9.71 -1.36
C ILE A 98 -1.48 9.72 -2.35
N LEU A 99 -1.74 9.47 -3.64
CA LEU A 99 -0.74 9.50 -4.70
C LEU A 99 0.04 10.83 -4.73
N SER A 100 -0.69 11.95 -4.72
CA SER A 100 -0.14 13.30 -4.72
C SER A 100 0.74 13.58 -3.48
N GLN A 101 0.29 13.17 -2.29
CA GLN A 101 1.06 13.38 -1.06
C GLN A 101 2.30 12.47 -0.97
N LEU A 102 2.22 11.22 -1.45
CA LEU A 102 3.39 10.35 -1.61
C LEU A 102 4.41 10.99 -2.55
N PHE A 103 3.96 11.56 -3.68
CA PHE A 103 4.84 12.26 -4.62
C PHE A 103 5.51 13.48 -3.98
N ARG A 104 4.77 14.25 -3.17
CA ARG A 104 5.32 15.41 -2.45
C ARG A 104 6.46 15.02 -1.50
N ILE A 105 6.25 14.00 -0.68
CA ILE A 105 7.28 13.47 0.24
C ILE A 105 8.48 12.99 -0.59
N ALA A 106 8.22 12.20 -1.62
CA ALA A 106 9.27 11.57 -2.40
C ALA A 106 10.12 12.60 -3.18
N LYS A 107 9.48 13.64 -3.71
CA LYS A 107 10.13 14.79 -4.37
C LYS A 107 11.13 15.48 -3.44
N LEU A 108 10.71 15.76 -2.20
CA LEU A 108 11.57 16.46 -1.23
C LEU A 108 12.85 15.66 -0.98
N ILE A 109 12.71 14.36 -0.71
CA ILE A 109 13.84 13.45 -0.47
C ILE A 109 14.71 13.31 -1.72
N ARG A 110 14.12 13.14 -2.90
CA ARG A 110 14.88 13.05 -4.16
C ARG A 110 15.73 14.29 -4.38
N ASN A 111 15.15 15.47 -4.16
CA ASN A 111 15.85 16.73 -4.36
C ASN A 111 17.04 16.90 -3.41
N SER A 112 16.95 16.41 -2.18
CA SER A 112 18.09 16.42 -1.26
C SER A 112 19.22 15.53 -1.76
N ILE A 113 18.92 14.31 -2.22
CA ILE A 113 19.95 13.38 -2.74
C ILE A 113 20.73 14.00 -3.90
N ILE A 114 20.07 14.79 -4.77
CA ILE A 114 20.71 15.40 -5.95
C ILE A 114 21.41 16.73 -5.64
N HIS A 115 20.76 17.62 -4.90
CA HIS A 115 21.24 19.00 -4.73
C HIS A 115 21.98 19.24 -3.40
N SER A 116 21.80 18.35 -2.42
CA SER A 116 22.46 18.44 -1.12
C SER A 116 22.72 17.02 -0.59
N PRO A 117 23.56 16.19 -1.24
CA PRO A 117 23.70 14.78 -0.88
C PRO A 117 24.12 14.55 0.58
N SER A 118 24.78 15.53 1.20
CA SER A 118 25.16 15.53 2.62
C SER A 118 23.98 15.70 3.57
N SER A 119 22.83 16.22 3.12
CA SER A 119 21.65 16.37 3.97
C SER A 119 20.81 15.11 4.09
N PHE A 120 21.06 14.08 3.27
CA PHE A 120 20.42 12.78 3.42
C PHE A 120 21.24 11.94 4.41
N GLU A 121 20.77 11.88 5.66
CA GLU A 121 21.46 11.24 6.77
C GLU A 121 20.54 10.29 7.54
N PHE A 122 21.08 9.15 7.97
CA PHE A 122 20.39 8.26 8.89
C PHE A 122 20.93 8.46 10.30
N SER A 123 20.05 8.77 11.25
CA SER A 123 20.40 8.89 12.66
C SER A 123 19.21 8.44 13.52
N ASN A 124 19.49 7.79 14.65
CA ASN A 124 18.46 7.39 15.64
C ASN A 124 17.25 6.65 15.06
N SER A 125 17.48 5.72 14.13
CA SER A 125 16.41 4.98 13.42
C SER A 125 15.52 5.81 12.50
N ASN A 126 15.91 7.05 12.19
CA ASN A 126 15.19 7.96 11.30
C ASN A 126 16.08 8.36 10.11
N LEU A 127 15.44 8.56 8.96
CA LEU A 127 15.96 9.37 7.86
C LEU A 127 15.72 10.84 8.21
N ASN A 128 16.79 11.62 8.21
CA ASN A 128 16.76 13.06 8.33
C ASN A 128 17.18 13.66 6.99
N VAL A 129 16.36 14.58 6.49
CA VAL A 129 16.67 15.40 5.34
C VAL A 129 16.43 16.84 5.71
N GLU A 130 17.45 17.69 5.61
CA GLU A 130 17.32 19.13 5.86
C GLU A 130 18.22 19.95 4.93
N TYR A 131 17.63 20.82 4.11
CA TYR A 131 18.40 21.69 3.22
C TYR A 131 17.67 23.01 2.94
N LYS A 132 18.40 24.01 2.47
CA LYS A 132 17.86 25.32 2.11
C LYS A 132 18.01 25.56 0.61
N PHE A 133 16.92 25.94 -0.05
CA PHE A 133 16.94 26.26 -1.47
C PHE A 133 16.06 27.49 -1.73
N ARG A 134 16.62 28.50 -2.41
CA ARG A 134 15.94 29.77 -2.76
C ARG A 134 15.22 30.44 -1.59
N GLY A 135 15.80 30.37 -0.40
CA GLY A 135 15.24 30.98 0.81
C GLY A 135 14.24 30.10 1.57
N THR A 136 13.74 29.03 0.96
CA THR A 136 12.86 28.05 1.60
C THR A 136 13.68 26.97 2.30
N ASN A 137 13.27 26.61 3.52
CA ASN A 137 13.82 25.47 4.25
C ASN A 137 12.98 24.23 3.96
N PHE A 138 13.66 23.18 3.51
CA PHE A 138 13.07 21.88 3.23
C PHE A 138 13.54 20.91 4.29
N PHE A 139 12.61 20.22 4.93
CA PHE A 139 12.96 19.13 5.83
C PHE A 139 11.93 18.02 5.86
N VAL A 140 12.42 16.79 6.03
CA VAL A 140 11.61 15.66 6.47
C VAL A 140 12.42 14.82 7.44
N GLU A 141 11.78 14.45 8.54
CA GLU A 141 12.27 13.45 9.47
C GLU A 141 11.28 12.28 9.47
N LEU A 142 11.76 11.11 9.04
CA LEU A 142 10.95 9.94 8.73
C LEU A 142 11.54 8.71 9.44
N SER A 143 10.75 7.95 10.18
CA SER A 143 11.23 6.68 10.75
C SER A 143 11.62 5.70 9.64
N PHE A 144 12.54 4.76 9.93
CA PHE A 144 12.91 3.70 8.98
C PHE A 144 11.70 2.89 8.51
N ASP A 145 10.76 2.60 9.42
CA ASP A 145 9.55 1.86 9.10
C ASP A 145 8.65 2.66 8.15
N ALA A 146 8.50 3.96 8.37
CA ALA A 146 7.74 4.82 7.45
C ALA A 146 8.44 4.99 6.09
N LEU A 147 9.77 5.01 6.04
CA LEU A 147 10.52 4.99 4.78
C LEU A 147 10.30 3.69 4.00
N ASN A 148 10.37 2.55 4.68
CA ASN A 148 10.07 1.27 4.06
C ASN A 148 8.61 1.18 3.60
N THR A 149 7.68 1.73 4.40
CA THR A 149 6.26 1.81 4.05
C THR A 149 6.03 2.73 2.84
N LEU A 150 6.79 3.83 2.72
CA LEU A 150 6.79 4.70 1.53
C LEU A 150 7.26 3.95 0.29
N TYR A 151 8.33 3.14 0.39
CA TYR A 151 8.77 2.28 -0.71
C TYR A 151 7.69 1.29 -1.13
N THR A 152 7.07 0.60 -0.17
CA THR A 152 5.95 -0.31 -0.41
C THR A 152 4.81 0.39 -1.15
N ALA A 153 4.38 1.57 -0.67
CA ALA A 153 3.27 2.32 -1.27
C ALA A 153 3.56 2.67 -2.74
N ILE A 154 4.76 3.15 -3.04
CA ILE A 154 5.17 3.48 -4.42
C ILE A 154 5.18 2.22 -5.30
N VAL A 155 5.74 1.11 -4.81
CA VAL A 155 5.75 -0.15 -5.57
C VAL A 155 4.33 -0.65 -5.83
N MET A 156 3.43 -0.57 -4.84
CA MET A 156 2.02 -0.96 -5.01
C MET A 156 1.30 -0.14 -6.08
N TYR A 157 1.44 1.19 -6.07
CA TYR A 157 0.87 2.06 -7.11
C TYR A 157 1.43 1.71 -8.49
N THR A 158 2.75 1.57 -8.59
CA THR A 158 3.44 1.44 -9.87
C THR A 158 3.26 0.05 -10.50
N LYS A 159 3.21 -1.00 -9.69
CA LYS A 159 3.02 -2.39 -10.15
C LYS A 159 1.59 -2.63 -10.62
N GLY A 160 0.60 -2.05 -9.94
CA GLY A 160 -0.82 -2.10 -10.34
C GLY A 160 -1.42 -3.51 -10.38
N ASP A 161 -0.80 -4.49 -9.71
CA ASP A 161 -1.25 -5.88 -9.65
C ASP A 161 -2.24 -6.14 -8.51
N LEU A 162 -2.52 -5.13 -7.68
CA LEU A 162 -3.47 -5.19 -6.57
C LEU A 162 -4.91 -4.79 -6.92
N GLY A 163 -5.17 -4.57 -8.21
CA GLY A 163 -6.48 -4.17 -8.72
C GLY A 163 -6.86 -2.73 -8.35
N SER A 164 -8.16 -2.45 -8.35
CA SER A 164 -8.75 -1.15 -8.07
C SER A 164 -9.93 -1.29 -7.11
N GLY A 165 -10.48 -0.17 -6.64
CA GLY A 165 -11.69 -0.14 -5.81
C GLY A 165 -11.42 -0.04 -4.31
N ASN A 166 -12.47 -0.29 -3.51
CA ASN A 166 -12.47 0.00 -2.07
C ASN A 166 -11.47 -0.86 -1.28
N TYR A 167 -11.22 -2.09 -1.72
CA TYR A 167 -10.28 -2.99 -1.08
C TYR A 167 -8.85 -2.46 -1.17
N PHE A 168 -8.38 -2.16 -2.39
CA PHE A 168 -7.07 -1.55 -2.60
C PHE A 168 -6.95 -0.19 -1.90
N LEU A 169 -7.98 0.66 -2.03
CA LEU A 169 -8.00 1.97 -1.33
C LEU A 169 -7.92 1.81 0.19
N GLY A 170 -8.58 0.82 0.78
CA GLY A 170 -8.52 0.56 2.22
C GLY A 170 -7.12 0.18 2.69
N ILE A 171 -6.42 -0.66 1.91
CA ILE A 171 -5.01 -1.01 2.16
C ILE A 171 -4.12 0.24 2.03
N MET A 172 -4.30 1.02 0.97
CA MET A 172 -3.53 2.25 0.73
C MET A 172 -3.75 3.30 1.82
N ARG A 173 -4.97 3.46 2.33
CA ARG A 173 -5.26 4.34 3.48
C ARG A 173 -4.52 3.90 4.74
N TYR A 174 -4.43 2.59 5.02
CA TYR A 174 -3.68 2.07 6.16
C TYR A 174 -2.18 2.36 6.00
N ILE A 175 -1.61 2.00 4.86
CA ILE A 175 -0.19 2.22 4.54
C ILE A 175 0.16 3.71 4.62
N PHE A 176 -0.64 4.58 4.00
CA PHE A 176 -0.42 6.02 4.03
C PHE A 176 -0.51 6.58 5.46
N SER A 177 -1.48 6.12 6.26
CA SER A 177 -1.60 6.50 7.67
C SER A 177 -0.33 6.16 8.47
N ASN A 178 0.31 5.02 8.18
CA ASN A 178 1.56 4.62 8.83
C ASN A 178 2.77 5.44 8.37
N ILE A 179 2.79 5.88 7.10
CA ILE A 179 3.82 6.80 6.62
C ILE A 179 3.70 8.12 7.38
N ILE A 180 2.49 8.68 7.45
CA ILE A 180 2.23 9.95 8.13
C ILE A 180 2.57 9.86 9.61
N SER A 181 2.21 8.78 10.30
CA SER A 181 2.53 8.63 11.73
C SER A 181 4.03 8.50 12.02
N GLY A 182 4.82 8.03 11.06
CA GLY A 182 6.28 7.98 11.17
C GLY A 182 7.00 9.24 10.70
N ILE A 183 6.28 10.29 10.27
CA ILE A 183 6.85 11.62 10.00
C ILE A 183 6.78 12.46 11.27
N SER A 184 7.93 12.79 11.86
CA SER A 184 7.99 13.66 13.04
C SER A 184 8.11 15.14 12.66
N ARG A 185 8.73 15.45 11.51
CA ARG A 185 8.91 16.80 10.99
C ARG A 185 8.75 16.81 9.47
N PHE A 186 8.03 17.79 8.94
CA PHE A 186 7.90 18.00 7.49
C PHE A 186 7.80 19.49 7.16
N SER A 187 8.48 19.93 6.10
CA SER A 187 8.32 21.26 5.50
C SER A 187 8.86 21.27 4.09
N ASP A 188 8.10 21.87 3.19
CA ASP A 188 8.52 22.16 1.82
C ASP A 188 7.95 23.52 1.36
N GLU A 189 7.99 23.78 0.05
CA GLU A 189 7.46 25.01 -0.52
C GLU A 189 5.92 25.14 -0.45
N PHE A 190 5.22 24.07 -0.05
CA PHE A 190 3.78 24.02 0.13
C PHE A 190 3.36 24.08 1.60
N GLY A 191 4.32 24.26 2.52
CA GLY A 191 4.09 24.38 3.96
C GLY A 191 4.51 23.13 4.74
N THR A 192 4.06 23.05 5.99
CA THR A 192 4.51 22.04 6.97
C THR A 192 3.59 20.85 7.11
N GLU A 193 2.38 20.92 6.55
CA GLU A 193 1.35 19.89 6.71
C GLU A 193 1.17 19.08 5.43
N LEU A 194 1.00 17.77 5.61
CA LEU A 194 0.58 16.85 4.56
C LEU A 194 -0.93 16.66 4.67
N LYS A 195 -1.61 16.65 3.53
CA LYS A 195 -3.04 16.34 3.50
C LYS A 195 -3.23 14.84 3.73
N HIS A 196 -4.38 14.45 4.27
CA HIS A 196 -4.74 13.04 4.42
C HIS A 196 -6.23 12.84 4.16
N PRO A 197 -6.64 11.64 3.73
CA PRO A 197 -8.05 11.28 3.71
C PRO A 197 -8.71 11.50 5.08
N ASP A 198 -9.89 12.11 5.10
CA ASP A 198 -10.60 12.44 6.34
C ASP A 198 -11.34 11.22 6.94
N CYS A 199 -11.70 10.25 6.09
CA CYS A 199 -12.52 9.12 6.50
C CYS A 199 -12.26 7.85 5.66
N GLY A 200 -12.93 6.77 6.04
CA GLY A 200 -12.95 5.51 5.31
C GLY A 200 -12.22 4.38 6.01
N ILE A 201 -12.48 3.16 5.53
CA ILE A 201 -11.94 1.93 6.10
C ILE A 201 -10.44 1.85 5.82
N LYS A 202 -9.68 1.42 6.82
CA LYS A 202 -8.25 1.11 6.73
C LYS A 202 -8.09 -0.39 6.89
N ILE A 203 -7.56 -1.06 5.86
CA ILE A 203 -7.40 -2.51 5.81
C ILE A 203 -5.94 -2.83 6.13
N LYS A 204 -5.69 -3.72 7.10
CA LYS A 204 -4.33 -4.10 7.49
C LYS A 204 -3.63 -4.80 6.31
N PRO A 205 -2.46 -4.34 5.84
CA PRO A 205 -1.84 -4.83 4.62
C PRO A 205 -1.03 -6.11 4.82
N TYR A 206 -0.60 -6.44 6.04
CA TYR A 206 0.50 -7.38 6.26
C TYR A 206 0.14 -8.84 5.97
N LEU A 207 -0.27 -9.61 6.98
CA LEU A 207 -0.69 -10.98 6.81
C LEU A 207 -2.21 -11.05 6.84
N ARG A 208 -2.81 -11.51 5.75
CA ARG A 208 -4.25 -11.68 5.63
C ARG A 208 -4.63 -13.13 5.34
N GLU A 209 -5.54 -13.66 6.12
CA GLU A 209 -6.16 -14.97 5.85
C GLU A 209 -7.34 -14.80 4.90
N VAL A 210 -7.24 -15.34 3.69
CA VAL A 210 -8.37 -15.40 2.75
C VAL A 210 -9.16 -16.67 3.01
N VAL A 211 -10.31 -16.53 3.67
CA VAL A 211 -11.21 -17.62 4.03
C VAL A 211 -12.09 -17.96 2.84
N MET A 212 -11.83 -19.13 2.23
CA MET A 212 -12.51 -19.53 0.99
C MET A 212 -13.89 -20.17 1.22
N ASN A 213 -14.10 -20.82 2.37
CA ASN A 213 -15.35 -21.50 2.72
C ASN A 213 -16.11 -20.78 3.83
N THR A 214 -16.33 -19.47 3.64
CA THR A 214 -17.02 -18.64 4.64
C THR A 214 -18.43 -19.15 4.89
N GLU A 215 -18.73 -19.54 6.13
CA GLU A 215 -20.09 -19.75 6.58
C GLU A 215 -20.74 -18.39 6.92
N TYR A 216 -21.95 -18.15 6.41
CA TYR A 216 -22.69 -16.93 6.68
C TYR A 216 -24.20 -17.17 6.72
N GLU A 217 -24.91 -16.28 7.40
CA GLU A 217 -26.38 -16.21 7.41
C GLU A 217 -26.84 -14.89 6.81
N VAL A 218 -28.00 -14.91 6.15
CA VAL A 218 -28.65 -13.68 5.69
C VAL A 218 -30.01 -13.54 6.31
N LYS A 219 -30.23 -12.44 7.00
CA LYS A 219 -31.48 -12.15 7.68
C LYS A 219 -31.72 -10.64 7.69
N ASP A 220 -32.96 -10.23 7.41
CA ASP A 220 -33.40 -8.84 7.49
C ASP A 220 -32.53 -7.84 6.69
N GLY A 221 -31.92 -8.29 5.57
CA GLY A 221 -31.06 -7.47 4.71
C GLY A 221 -29.61 -7.34 5.21
N GLU A 222 -29.22 -8.11 6.21
CA GLU A 222 -27.85 -8.19 6.74
C GLU A 222 -27.23 -9.54 6.46
N VAL A 223 -25.93 -9.54 6.16
CA VAL A 223 -25.09 -10.72 6.01
C VAL A 223 -24.23 -10.85 7.26
N LYS A 224 -24.39 -11.94 8.00
CA LYS A 224 -23.62 -12.24 9.21
C LYS A 224 -22.63 -13.36 8.94
N ILE A 225 -21.35 -13.09 9.11
CA ILE A 225 -20.29 -14.08 8.95
C ILE A 225 -20.13 -14.87 10.25
N LYS A 226 -20.07 -16.21 10.12
CA LYS A 226 -19.78 -17.12 11.23
C LYS A 226 -18.29 -17.36 11.29
N PHE A 227 -17.61 -16.56 12.09
CA PHE A 227 -16.18 -16.69 12.30
C PHE A 227 -15.81 -16.40 13.76
N ASP A 228 -14.84 -17.14 14.28
CA ASP A 228 -14.32 -16.94 15.62
C ASP A 228 -13.08 -16.03 15.57
N GLU A 229 -13.30 -14.73 15.77
CA GLU A 229 -12.23 -13.72 15.74
C GLU A 229 -11.14 -13.97 16.78
N SER A 230 -11.43 -14.68 17.88
CA SER A 230 -10.44 -14.97 18.93
C SER A 230 -9.26 -15.82 18.41
N LYS A 231 -9.40 -16.39 17.22
CA LYS A 231 -8.36 -17.16 16.53
C LYS A 231 -7.44 -16.30 15.66
N LEU A 232 -7.70 -15.01 15.51
CA LEU A 232 -6.82 -14.08 14.81
C LEU A 232 -5.92 -13.36 15.80
N SER A 233 -4.64 -13.20 15.44
CA SER A 233 -3.76 -12.30 16.17
C SER A 233 -4.07 -10.84 15.84
N ASP A 234 -3.79 -9.91 16.75
CA ASP A 234 -4.04 -8.48 16.56
C ASP A 234 -3.39 -7.88 15.30
N TRP A 235 -2.26 -8.45 14.86
CA TRP A 235 -1.51 -8.01 13.69
C TRP A 235 -1.99 -8.66 12.38
N GLN A 236 -2.85 -9.67 12.45
CA GLN A 236 -3.41 -10.36 11.29
C GLN A 236 -4.74 -9.70 10.84
N GLY A 237 -5.02 -9.80 9.55
CA GLY A 237 -6.33 -9.51 8.97
C GLY A 237 -6.99 -10.79 8.45
N ALA A 238 -8.30 -10.72 8.16
CA ALA A 238 -9.01 -11.79 7.48
C ALA A 238 -9.90 -11.21 6.38
N ASP A 239 -10.03 -11.96 5.31
CA ASP A 239 -10.88 -11.66 4.16
C ASP A 239 -11.83 -12.82 3.92
N PHE A 240 -13.11 -12.53 3.86
CA PHE A 240 -14.16 -13.53 3.74
C PHE A 240 -14.66 -13.57 2.31
N TYR A 241 -14.41 -14.69 1.62
CA TYR A 241 -14.96 -14.93 0.29
C TYR A 241 -16.42 -15.39 0.43
N ILE A 242 -17.31 -14.73 -0.31
CA ILE A 242 -18.74 -15.03 -0.35
C ILE A 242 -19.16 -15.12 -1.82
N GLU A 243 -19.79 -16.23 -2.19
CA GLU A 243 -20.43 -16.39 -3.50
C GLU A 243 -21.95 -16.27 -3.34
N ARG A 244 -22.55 -15.26 -3.97
CA ARG A 244 -23.98 -14.99 -3.85
C ARG A 244 -24.54 -14.48 -5.17
N ASN A 245 -25.66 -15.04 -5.61
CA ASN A 245 -26.33 -14.66 -6.87
C ASN A 245 -25.42 -14.74 -8.11
N GLY A 246 -24.43 -15.63 -8.11
CA GLY A 246 -23.46 -15.77 -9.19
C GLY A 246 -22.39 -14.67 -9.22
N GLU A 247 -22.28 -13.87 -8.16
CA GLU A 247 -21.25 -12.87 -7.97
C GLU A 247 -20.32 -13.24 -6.82
N ASP A 248 -19.05 -12.88 -6.99
CA ASP A 248 -17.99 -13.08 -6.00
C ASP A 248 -17.81 -11.80 -5.18
N PHE A 249 -17.74 -11.96 -3.86
CA PHE A 249 -17.44 -10.89 -2.92
C PHE A 249 -16.24 -11.25 -2.07
N LEU A 250 -15.44 -10.25 -1.75
CA LEU A 250 -14.35 -10.40 -0.79
C LEU A 250 -14.44 -9.29 0.24
N VAL A 251 -14.82 -9.67 1.47
CA VAL A 251 -15.10 -8.71 2.53
C VAL A 251 -13.99 -8.76 3.57
N PRO A 252 -13.21 -7.69 3.73
CA PRO A 252 -12.22 -7.61 4.80
C PRO A 252 -12.95 -7.51 6.14
N ILE A 253 -12.41 -8.13 7.18
CA ILE A 253 -12.95 -8.07 8.55
C ILE A 253 -13.15 -6.62 9.03
N GLU A 254 -12.29 -5.70 8.60
CA GLU A 254 -12.36 -4.26 8.93
C GLU A 254 -13.58 -3.54 8.32
N ALA A 255 -14.31 -4.19 7.39
CA ALA A 255 -15.55 -3.67 6.84
C ALA A 255 -16.81 -4.16 7.56
N LEU A 256 -16.66 -5.09 8.51
CA LEU A 256 -17.77 -5.68 9.26
C LEU A 256 -18.05 -4.89 10.54
N GLY A 257 -19.29 -4.96 11.01
CA GLY A 257 -19.67 -4.54 12.35
C GLY A 257 -19.04 -5.41 13.43
N THR A 258 -19.15 -4.99 14.70
CA THR A 258 -18.57 -5.69 15.86
C THR A 258 -19.11 -7.11 16.08
N ASP A 259 -20.24 -7.46 15.46
CA ASP A 259 -20.81 -8.79 15.50
C ASP A 259 -20.68 -9.55 14.16
N LEU A 260 -19.71 -9.15 13.33
CA LEU A 260 -19.38 -9.71 12.03
C LEU A 260 -20.50 -9.58 10.99
N THR A 261 -21.25 -8.48 11.06
CA THR A 261 -22.35 -8.18 10.15
C THR A 261 -21.99 -7.12 9.12
N ILE A 262 -22.64 -7.18 7.96
CA ILE A 262 -22.61 -6.12 6.95
C ILE A 262 -23.97 -6.04 6.26
N GLU A 263 -24.42 -4.82 5.97
CA GLU A 263 -25.62 -4.62 5.16
C GLU A 263 -25.44 -5.24 3.77
N GLU A 264 -26.44 -5.98 3.30
CA GLU A 264 -26.40 -6.64 1.99
C GLU A 264 -26.21 -5.62 0.85
N ALA A 265 -26.84 -4.45 0.94
CA ALA A 265 -26.61 -3.36 -0.02
C ALA A 265 -25.15 -2.86 -0.02
N GLY A 266 -24.51 -2.84 1.15
CA GLY A 266 -23.10 -2.49 1.30
C GLY A 266 -22.17 -3.54 0.69
N LEU A 267 -22.47 -4.83 0.88
CA LEU A 267 -21.78 -5.95 0.22
C LEU A 267 -21.80 -5.78 -1.31
N MET A 268 -22.99 -5.62 -1.87
CA MET A 268 -23.21 -5.54 -3.32
C MET A 268 -22.54 -4.32 -3.96
N SER A 269 -22.52 -3.18 -3.27
CA SER A 269 -22.03 -1.92 -3.84
C SER A 269 -20.54 -1.66 -3.64
N LYS A 270 -19.89 -2.27 -2.63
CA LYS A 270 -18.52 -1.91 -2.24
C LYS A 270 -17.50 -3.04 -2.28
N TRP A 271 -17.96 -4.30 -2.17
CA TRP A 271 -17.08 -5.45 -1.90
C TRP A 271 -17.17 -6.54 -2.96
N ARG A 272 -17.76 -6.21 -4.11
CA ARG A 272 -17.67 -7.05 -5.29
C ARG A 272 -16.19 -7.29 -5.62
N TYR A 273 -15.85 -8.55 -5.83
CA TYR A 273 -14.50 -8.92 -6.22
C TYR A 273 -14.34 -8.68 -7.73
N GLU A 274 -13.71 -7.56 -8.08
CA GLU A 274 -13.58 -7.09 -9.49
C GLU A 274 -12.23 -7.44 -10.14
N GLY A 275 -11.34 -8.13 -9.42
CA GLY A 275 -9.93 -8.21 -9.80
C GLY A 275 -9.31 -9.59 -9.71
N SER A 276 -7.98 -9.60 -9.79
CA SER A 276 -7.13 -10.76 -9.54
C SER A 276 -6.52 -10.75 -8.14
N PHE A 277 -6.90 -9.79 -7.29
CA PHE A 277 -6.22 -9.53 -6.03
C PHE A 277 -7.18 -9.26 -4.85
N PRO A 278 -6.91 -9.88 -3.68
CA PRO A 278 -6.01 -11.02 -3.52
C PRO A 278 -6.45 -12.19 -4.40
N PRO A 279 -5.54 -13.00 -4.94
CA PRO A 279 -5.90 -14.10 -5.82
C PRO A 279 -6.82 -15.06 -5.06
N LEU A 280 -7.91 -15.50 -5.67
CA LEU A 280 -8.81 -16.49 -5.07
C LEU A 280 -8.40 -17.90 -5.51
N ASN A 281 -8.34 -18.84 -4.56
CA ASN A 281 -8.10 -20.25 -4.87
C ASN A 281 -9.36 -21.07 -4.62
N LYS A 282 -10.27 -21.07 -5.60
CA LYS A 282 -11.57 -21.77 -5.52
C LYS A 282 -11.48 -23.30 -5.54
N ASN A 283 -10.28 -23.86 -5.66
CA ASN A 283 -10.06 -25.31 -5.63
C ASN A 283 -9.73 -25.86 -4.23
N LEU A 284 -9.80 -25.01 -3.19
CA LEU A 284 -9.53 -25.37 -1.80
C LEU A 284 -10.79 -25.72 -1.03
#